data_AF-A0A0R0M3W5-F1
#
_entry.id   AF-A0A0R0M3W5-F1
#
_cell.length_a   1.000
_cell.length_b   1.000
_cell.length_c   1.000
_cell.angle_alpha   90.00
_cell.angle_beta   90.00
_cell.angle_gamma   90.00
#
_symmetry.space_group_name_H-M   'P 1'
#
loop_
_entity.id
_entity.type
_entity.pdbx_description
1 polymer ?
#
loop_
_entity_poly.entity_id
_entity_poly.type
_entity_poly.pdbx_seq_one_letter_code
_entity_poly.pdbx_strand_id
1 'polypeptide(L)'
;MEERKKVGLICDEGMITGFIMTGLISDKKDKNFFTVDKQTCEEDLENIFKDLISRQDIAIIFVADFVANKIKHVMDGYKEVVPTIMTIPTKEGNFSEEKKRK
;
A
#
# COMPACT_ATOMS: atom_id res chain seq x y z
N MET A 1 4.09 12.54 21.60
CA MET A 1 3.38 11.44 20.91
C MET A 1 3.38 11.84 19.45
N GLU A 2 4.35 11.34 18.67
CA GLU A 2 4.49 11.74 17.27
C GLU A 2 3.23 11.36 16.51
N GLU A 3 2.64 12.34 15.85
CA GLU A 3 1.32 12.26 15.28
C GLU A 3 1.42 11.58 13.90
N ARG A 4 1.09 10.28 13.88
CA ARG A 4 0.91 9.52 12.63
C ARG A 4 -0.24 10.14 11.84
N LYS A 5 0.10 10.95 10.83
CA LYS A 5 -0.86 11.75 10.04
C LYS A 5 -0.89 11.38 8.56
N LYS A 6 0.12 10.65 8.08
CA LYS A 6 0.29 10.41 6.65
C LYS A 6 -0.25 9.04 6.24
N VAL A 7 -0.57 8.95 4.96
CA VAL A 7 -1.03 7.73 4.29
C VAL A 7 0.06 7.27 3.33
N GLY A 8 0.41 5.99 3.35
CA GLY A 8 1.29 5.35 2.37
C GLY A 8 0.52 4.79 1.18
N LEU A 9 1.12 4.75 -0.01
CA LEU A 9 0.57 4.07 -1.19
C LEU A 9 1.60 3.17 -1.87
N ILE A 10 1.16 1.99 -2.28
CA ILE A 10 1.88 1.11 -3.21
C ILE A 10 0.89 0.66 -4.29
N CYS A 11 0.78 1.43 -5.37
CA CYS A 11 -0.25 1.25 -6.39
C CYS A 11 0.26 1.61 -7.80
N ASP A 12 -0.57 1.34 -8.81
CA ASP A 12 -0.32 1.83 -10.17
C ASP A 12 -0.43 3.36 -10.29
N GLU A 13 0.06 3.88 -11.42
CA GLU A 13 0.08 5.32 -11.70
C GLU A 13 -1.33 5.95 -11.70
N GLY A 14 -2.34 5.22 -12.18
CA GLY A 14 -3.71 5.69 -12.25
C GLY A 14 -4.31 5.89 -10.86
N MET A 15 -4.10 4.93 -9.95
CA MET A 15 -4.51 5.04 -8.57
C MET A 15 -3.79 6.17 -7.84
N ILE A 16 -2.47 6.29 -7.98
CA ILE A 16 -1.70 7.36 -7.35
C ILE A 16 -2.23 8.73 -7.79
N THR A 17 -2.47 8.90 -9.09
CA THR A 17 -3.08 10.13 -9.62
C THR A 17 -4.43 10.41 -8.97
N GLY A 18 -5.29 9.40 -8.87
CA GLY A 18 -6.58 9.52 -8.18
C GLY A 18 -6.45 9.95 -6.72
N PHE A 19 -5.53 9.35 -5.97
CA PHE A 19 -5.29 9.70 -4.56
C PHE A 19 -4.70 11.11 -4.40
N ILE A 20 -3.81 11.55 -5.29
CA ILE A 20 -3.31 12.94 -5.29
C ILE A 20 -4.48 13.92 -5.48
N MET A 21 -5.43 13.61 -6.36
CA MET A 21 -6.62 14.45 -6.58
C MET A 21 -7.52 14.57 -5.34
N THR A 22 -7.54 13.56 -4.47
CA THR A 22 -8.31 13.62 -3.20
C THR A 22 -7.67 14.53 -2.15
N GLY A 23 -6.40 14.91 -2.32
CA GLY A 23 -5.63 15.68 -1.33
C GLY A 23 -5.13 14.85 -0.14
N LEU A 24 -5.39 13.53 -0.12
CA LEU A 24 -4.85 12.62 0.91
C LEU A 24 -3.33 12.48 0.84
N ILE A 25 -2.75 12.73 -0.33
CA ILE A 25 -1.31 12.58 -0.60
C ILE A 25 -0.81 13.83 -1.30
N SER A 26 0.40 14.25 -0.92
CA SER A 26 1.06 15.42 -1.47
C SER A 26 2.39 15.02 -2.08
N ASP A 27 2.70 15.55 -3.26
CA ASP A 27 3.97 15.34 -3.97
C ASP A 27 5.17 16.04 -3.28
N LYS A 28 4.95 16.81 -2.21
CA LYS A 28 6.01 17.54 -1.50
C LYS A 28 6.98 16.57 -0.83
N LYS A 29 8.30 16.76 -1.06
CA LYS A 29 9.55 16.25 -0.42
C LYS A 29 9.55 14.91 0.35
N ASP A 30 8.54 14.58 1.14
CA ASP A 30 8.34 13.29 1.81
C ASP A 30 7.46 12.36 0.97
N LYS A 31 8.02 11.78 -0.10
CA LYS A 31 7.32 10.78 -0.90
C LYS A 31 6.88 9.62 -0.01
N ASN A 32 5.58 9.42 0.10
CA ASN A 32 4.89 8.36 0.83
C ASN A 32 4.13 7.43 -0.13
N PHE A 33 4.36 7.55 -1.43
CA PHE A 33 3.73 6.73 -2.45
C PHE A 33 4.78 6.16 -3.40
N PHE A 34 4.52 4.95 -3.88
CA PHE A 34 5.38 4.23 -4.80
C PHE A 34 4.55 3.72 -5.96
N THR A 35 4.91 4.18 -7.17
CA THR A 35 4.33 3.70 -8.42
C THR A 35 4.92 2.35 -8.75
N VAL A 36 4.06 1.34 -8.89
CA VAL A 36 4.47 -0.02 -9.21
C VAL A 36 3.65 -0.58 -10.36
N ASP A 37 4.23 -1.54 -11.06
CA ASP A 37 3.57 -2.26 -12.14
C ASP A 37 3.51 -3.76 -11.81
N LYS A 38 2.71 -4.51 -12.56
CA LYS A 38 2.61 -5.97 -12.47
C LYS A 38 3.93 -6.66 -12.78
N GLN A 39 4.87 -5.99 -13.44
CA GLN A 39 6.21 -6.52 -13.72
C GLN A 39 7.22 -6.23 -12.61
N THR A 40 6.91 -5.36 -11.64
CA THR A 40 7.81 -5.04 -10.52
C THR A 40 8.15 -6.31 -9.75
N CYS A 41 9.45 -6.51 -9.46
CA CYS A 41 9.97 -7.67 -8.76
C CYS A 41 9.43 -7.75 -7.33
N GLU A 42 9.24 -8.96 -6.83
CA GLU A 42 8.75 -9.19 -5.47
C GLU A 42 9.70 -8.60 -4.42
N GLU A 43 11.01 -8.76 -4.61
CA GLU A 43 12.04 -8.20 -3.72
C GLU A 43 11.95 -6.67 -3.59
N ASP A 44 11.71 -5.96 -4.70
CA ASP A 44 11.53 -4.50 -4.69
C ASP A 44 10.27 -4.11 -3.92
N LEU A 45 9.16 -4.84 -4.12
CA LEU A 45 7.91 -4.60 -3.41
C LEU A 45 8.07 -4.83 -1.90
N GLU A 46 8.82 -5.86 -1.49
CA GLU A 46 9.12 -6.09 -0.08
C GLU A 46 9.92 -4.94 0.53
N ASN A 47 10.94 -4.45 -0.18
CA ASN A 47 11.77 -3.35 0.31
C ASN A 47 10.95 -2.07 0.47
N ILE A 48 10.14 -1.73 -0.53
CA ILE A 48 9.21 -0.59 -0.47
C ILE A 48 8.24 -0.73 0.70
N PHE A 49 7.67 -1.93 0.90
CA PHE A 49 6.75 -2.18 2.00
C PHE A 49 7.45 -2.04 3.36
N LYS A 50 8.66 -2.59 3.52
CA LYS A 50 9.49 -2.48 4.73
C LYS A 50 9.84 -1.02 5.05
N ASP A 51 10.16 -0.23 4.02
CA ASP A 51 10.44 1.20 4.16
C ASP A 51 9.21 1.94 4.69
N LEU A 52 8.01 1.66 4.16
CA LEU A 52 6.77 2.30 4.59
C LEU A 52 6.34 1.89 6.01
N ILE A 53 6.50 0.63 6.42
CA ILE A 53 6.14 0.21 7.78
C ILE A 53 7.11 0.75 8.84
N SER A 54 8.37 1.00 8.47
CA SER A 54 9.39 1.53 9.39
C SER A 54 9.16 3.00 9.76
N ARG A 55 8.37 3.71 8.95
CA ARG A 55 8.10 5.14 9.10
C ARG A 55 7.09 5.43 10.20
N GLN A 56 7.50 6.23 11.18
CA GLN A 56 6.65 6.62 12.31
C GLN A 56 5.62 7.70 11.99
N ASP A 57 5.67 8.32 10.80
CA ASP A 57 4.72 9.36 10.37
C ASP A 57 3.50 8.80 9.61
N ILE A 58 3.51 7.50 9.27
CA ILE A 58 2.47 6.82 8.50
C ILE A 58 1.48 6.13 9.42
N ALA A 59 0.19 6.39 9.21
CA ALA A 59 -0.91 5.78 9.94
C ALA A 59 -1.55 4.59 9.19
N ILE A 60 -1.65 4.71 7.87
CA ILE A 60 -2.32 3.74 6.99
C ILE A 60 -1.48 3.56 5.73
N ILE A 61 -1.33 2.34 5.24
CA ILE A 61 -0.71 2.02 3.95
C ILE A 61 -1.77 1.37 3.07
N PHE A 62 -2.05 1.98 1.92
CA PHE A 62 -2.89 1.41 0.88
C PHE A 62 -2.03 0.63 -0.11
N VAL A 63 -2.45 -0.59 -0.42
CA VAL A 63 -1.73 -1.51 -1.31
C VAL A 63 -2.68 -1.99 -2.39
N ALA A 64 -2.29 -1.91 -3.66
CA ALA A 64 -3.07 -2.51 -4.73
C ALA A 64 -3.14 -4.04 -4.57
N ASP A 65 -4.29 -4.63 -4.87
CA ASP A 65 -4.53 -6.08 -4.71
C ASP A 65 -3.48 -6.98 -5.39
N PHE A 66 -3.03 -6.63 -6.59
CA PHE A 66 -1.99 -7.40 -7.29
C PHE A 66 -0.64 -7.35 -6.55
N VAL A 67 -0.33 -6.26 -5.87
CA VAL A 67 0.87 -6.13 -5.02
C VAL A 67 0.69 -6.99 -3.78
N ALA A 68 -0.47 -6.88 -3.12
CA ALA A 68 -0.75 -7.66 -1.92
C ALA A 68 -0.72 -9.17 -2.15
N ASN A 69 -1.13 -9.62 -3.35
CA ASN A 69 -1.02 -11.02 -3.74
C ASN A 69 0.44 -11.48 -3.91
N LYS A 70 1.35 -10.60 -4.36
CA LYS A 70 2.78 -10.92 -4.49
C LYS A 70 3.50 -10.96 -3.15
N ILE A 71 3.31 -9.96 -2.30
CA ILE A 71 4.02 -9.85 -1.00
C ILE A 71 3.20 -10.38 0.18
N LYS A 72 2.30 -11.33 -0.07
CA LYS A 72 1.34 -11.81 0.93
C LYS A 72 2.02 -12.40 2.15
N HIS A 73 3.10 -13.16 1.97
CA HIS A 73 3.90 -13.74 3.06
C HIS A 73 4.49 -12.66 3.98
N VAL A 74 4.90 -11.52 3.42
CA VAL A 74 5.40 -10.39 4.21
C VAL A 74 4.28 -9.71 4.98
N MET A 75 3.13 -9.51 4.33
CA MET A 75 1.95 -8.88 4.95
C MET A 75 1.36 -9.75 6.07
N ASP A 76 1.25 -11.07 5.87
CA ASP A 76 0.75 -12.00 6.89
C ASP A 76 1.69 -12.08 8.12
N GLY A 77 2.97 -11.74 7.94
CA GLY A 77 3.95 -11.62 9.03
C GLY A 77 3.83 -10.33 9.85
N TYR A 78 3.18 -9.29 9.32
CA TYR A 78 3.02 -8.00 9.98
C TYR A 78 1.86 -8.04 10.98
N LYS A 79 2.17 -7.90 12.29
CA LYS A 79 1.20 -8.00 13.39
C LYS A 79 0.90 -6.69 14.11
N GLU A 80 1.64 -5.63 13.77
CA GLU A 80 1.44 -4.33 14.38
C GLU A 80 0.11 -3.74 13.90
N VAL A 81 -0.57 -3.00 14.77
CA VAL A 81 -1.84 -2.35 14.42
C VAL A 81 -1.58 -1.13 13.52
N VAL A 82 -0.40 -0.50 13.65
CA VAL A 82 -0.09 0.77 12.99
C VAL A 82 1.35 0.78 12.46
N PRO A 83 1.58 1.14 11.17
CA PRO A 83 0.56 1.52 10.18
C PRO A 83 -0.41 0.40 9.77
N THR A 84 -1.71 0.72 9.68
CA THR A 84 -2.75 -0.20 9.23
C THR A 84 -2.58 -0.46 7.73
N ILE A 85 -2.60 -1.72 7.32
CA ILE A 85 -2.49 -2.09 5.90
C ILE A 85 -3.89 -2.32 5.32
N MET A 86 -4.20 -1.66 4.21
CA MET A 86 -5.50 -1.78 3.53
C MET A 86 -5.31 -2.08 2.05
N THR A 87 -5.96 -3.14 1.57
CA THR A 87 -5.92 -3.53 0.17
C THR A 87 -7.00 -2.84 -0.65
N ILE A 88 -6.64 -2.30 -1.82
CA ILE A 88 -7.56 -1.68 -2.76
C ILE A 88 -7.70 -2.60 -3.99
N PRO A 89 -8.93 -3.02 -4.35
CA PRO A 89 -9.16 -3.80 -5.56
C PRO A 89 -8.86 -2.97 -6.81
N THR A 90 -8.19 -3.56 -7.81
CA THR A 90 -7.91 -2.93 -9.10
C THR A 90 -8.83 -3.49 -10.19
N LYS A 91 -9.01 -2.75 -11.30
CA LYS A 91 -9.88 -3.17 -12.42
C LYS A 91 -9.50 -4.53 -13.02
N GLU A 92 -8.21 -4.86 -12.99
CA GLU A 92 -7.68 -6.12 -13.54
C GLU A 92 -7.46 -7.18 -12.45
N GLY A 93 -7.68 -6.83 -11.19
CA GLY A 93 -7.72 -7.78 -10.09
C GLY A 93 -9.04 -8.53 -10.13
N ASN A 94 -8.97 -9.84 -10.40
CA ASN A 94 -10.08 -10.74 -10.13
C ASN A 94 -10.33 -10.77 -8.62
N PHE A 95 -11.10 -9.81 -8.11
CA PHE A 95 -11.68 -9.88 -6.78
C PHE A 95 -12.76 -10.96 -6.83
N SER A 96 -12.33 -12.22 -6.91
CA SER A 96 -13.20 -13.37 -6.71
C SER A 96 -13.83 -13.21 -5.33
N GLU A 97 -15.15 -13.19 -5.29
CA GLU A 97 -15.98 -12.94 -4.10
C GLU A 97 -15.86 -14.04 -3.00
N GLU A 98 -14.76 -14.79 -2.94
CA GLU A 98 -14.74 -16.09 -2.25
C GLU A 98 -14.13 -16.12 -0.85
N LYS A 99 -13.81 -14.99 -0.20
CA LYS A 99 -13.33 -15.02 1.21
C LYS A 99 -14.06 -14.12 2.19
N LYS A 100 -15.39 -13.99 2.03
CA LYS A 100 -16.29 -13.48 3.09
C LYS A 100 -17.32 -14.48 3.60
N ARG A 101 -17.12 -15.79 3.40
CA ARG A 101 -17.94 -16.82 4.05
C ARG A 101 -17.07 -17.95 4.58
N LYS A 102 -16.70 -17.85 5.85
CA LYS A 102 -16.82 -18.91 6.85
C LYS A 102 -16.60 -18.31 8.23
#